data_AF-A0A854WFM4-F1
#
_entry.id   AF-A0A854WFM4-F1
#
_cell.length_a   1.000
_cell.length_b   1.000
_cell.length_c   1.000
_cell.angle_alpha   90.00
_cell.angle_beta   90.00
_cell.angle_gamma   90.00
#
_symmetry.space_group_name_H-M   'P 1'
#
loop_
_entity.id
_entity.type
_entity.pdbx_description
1 polymer ?
#
loop_
_entity_poly.entity_id
_entity_poly.type
_entity_poly.pdbx_seq_one_letter_code
_entity_poly.pdbx_strand_id
1 'polypeptide(L)'
;MEVCTVNKVNIAPILLNDETAAAAFSLRPDEVGTIRREMQKMPRWYSQLYNYGRLMKAEVVESYLSYRGSEEWKKEYQRATGKKK
;
A
#
# COMPACT_ATOMS: atom_id res chain seq x y z
N MET A 1 -2.56 -33.30 31.33
CA MET A 1 -2.86 -32.11 30.51
C MET A 1 -1.56 -31.72 29.86
N GLU A 2 -1.41 -31.93 28.55
CA GLU A 2 -0.25 -31.42 27.83
C GLU A 2 -0.48 -29.94 27.52
N VAL A 3 0.50 -29.10 27.89
CA VAL A 3 0.50 -27.66 27.59
C VAL A 3 1.48 -27.46 26.45
N CYS A 4 0.97 -27.16 25.27
CA CYS A 4 1.81 -26.82 24.12
C CYS A 4 2.18 -25.34 24.16
N THR A 5 3.47 -25.02 24.06
CA THR A 5 4.00 -23.66 23.96
C THR A 5 4.37 -23.33 22.52
N VAL A 6 3.82 -22.27 21.96
CA VAL A 6 4.18 -21.79 20.62
C VAL A 6 5.44 -20.93 20.72
N ASN A 7 6.56 -21.44 20.22
CA ASN A 7 7.86 -20.75 20.29
C ASN A 7 8.04 -19.67 19.21
N LYS A 8 7.40 -19.82 18.04
CA LYS A 8 7.52 -18.88 16.92
C LYS A 8 6.34 -19.03 15.95
N VAL A 9 5.72 -17.91 15.60
CA VAL A 9 4.74 -17.83 14.50
C VAL A 9 5.42 -17.13 13.33
N ASN A 10 5.42 -17.77 12.16
CA ASN A 10 5.91 -17.17 10.92
C ASN A 10 4.72 -16.87 10.01
N ILE A 11 4.31 -15.61 9.94
CA ILE A 11 3.26 -15.16 9.02
C ILE A 11 3.96 -14.70 7.75
N ALA A 12 3.82 -15.45 6.67
CA ALA A 12 4.34 -15.02 5.38
C ALA A 12 3.65 -13.69 4.98
N PRO A 13 4.41 -12.65 4.59
CA PRO A 13 3.81 -11.40 4.17
C PRO A 13 2.98 -11.64 2.91
N ILE A 14 1.67 -11.52 3.03
CA ILE A 14 0.76 -11.62 1.90
C ILE A 14 0.90 -10.33 1.09
N LEU A 15 1.41 -10.47 -0.13
CA LEU A 15 1.40 -9.40 -1.10
C LEU A 15 0.01 -9.28 -1.71
N LEU A 16 -0.55 -8.08 -1.67
CA LEU A 16 -1.89 -7.75 -2.12
C LEU A 16 -1.83 -7.23 -3.56
N ASN A 17 -2.67 -7.79 -4.43
CA ASN A 17 -3.04 -7.14 -5.69
C ASN A 17 -4.20 -6.14 -5.44
N ASP A 18 -4.70 -5.49 -6.48
CA ASP A 18 -5.77 -4.49 -6.35
C ASP A 18 -7.06 -5.08 -5.77
N GLU A 19 -7.41 -6.34 -6.09
CA GLU A 19 -8.61 -7.02 -5.59
C GLU A 19 -8.50 -7.41 -4.12
N THR A 20 -7.38 -8.03 -3.72
CA THR A 20 -7.14 -8.44 -2.33
C THR A 20 -7.00 -7.23 -1.43
N ALA A 21 -6.34 -6.16 -1.89
CA ALA A 21 -6.26 -4.91 -1.14
C ALA A 21 -7.63 -4.22 -1.03
N ALA A 22 -8.44 -4.23 -2.08
CA ALA A 22 -9.81 -3.71 -2.03
C ALA A 22 -10.65 -4.42 -0.97
N ALA A 23 -10.60 -5.75 -0.94
CA ALA A 23 -11.28 -6.54 0.09
C ALA A 23 -10.75 -6.25 1.50
N ALA A 24 -9.42 -6.17 1.67
CA ALA A 24 -8.79 -5.94 2.97
C ALA A 24 -9.09 -4.56 3.56
N PHE A 25 -9.17 -3.53 2.72
CA PHE A 25 -9.35 -2.13 3.16
C PHE A 25 -10.75 -1.58 2.91
N SER A 26 -11.72 -2.43 2.53
CA SER A 26 -13.10 -2.02 2.21
C SER A 26 -13.18 -0.92 1.16
N LEU A 27 -12.33 -1.01 0.14
CA LEU A 27 -12.27 -0.08 -1.00
C LEU A 27 -12.79 -0.78 -2.26
N ARG A 28 -13.05 0.00 -3.32
CA ARG A 28 -13.32 -0.59 -4.64
C ARG A 28 -11.99 -0.91 -5.36
N PRO A 29 -11.91 -1.98 -6.17
CA PRO A 29 -10.67 -2.32 -6.89
C PRO A 29 -10.13 -1.21 -7.79
N ASP A 30 -10.99 -0.41 -8.41
CA ASP A 30 -10.62 0.75 -9.24
C ASP A 30 -10.03 1.91 -8.42
N GLU A 31 -10.50 2.10 -7.18
CA GLU A 31 -9.94 3.06 -6.23
C GLU A 31 -8.53 2.63 -5.82
N VAL A 32 -8.35 1.36 -5.50
CA VAL A 32 -7.03 0.79 -5.17
C VAL A 32 -6.08 0.88 -6.35
N GLY A 33 -6.52 0.55 -7.56
CA GLY A 33 -5.72 0.70 -8.77
C GLY A 33 -5.35 2.16 -9.06
N THR A 34 -6.17 3.12 -8.64
CA THR A 34 -5.85 4.55 -8.70
C THR A 34 -4.80 4.93 -7.66
N ILE A 35 -4.98 4.50 -6.41
CA ILE A 35 -4.02 4.68 -5.32
C ILE A 35 -2.64 4.10 -5.70
N ARG A 36 -2.59 2.87 -6.19
CA ARG A 36 -1.35 2.22 -6.61
C ARG A 36 -0.64 3.00 -7.73
N ARG A 37 -1.39 3.49 -8.72
CA ARG A 37 -0.82 4.36 -9.78
C ARG A 37 -0.34 5.69 -9.26
N GLU A 38 -0.91 6.23 -8.19
CA GLU A 38 -0.37 7.41 -7.51
C GLU A 38 0.94 7.09 -6.79
N MET A 39 0.97 5.99 -6.03
CA MET A 39 2.18 5.50 -5.35
C MET A 39 3.33 5.27 -6.33
N GLN A 40 3.04 4.72 -7.52
CA GLN A 40 4.04 4.52 -8.57
C GLN A 40 4.70 5.82 -9.07
N LYS A 41 4.02 6.96 -8.96
CA LYS A 41 4.56 8.25 -9.41
C LYS A 41 5.54 8.83 -8.39
N MET A 42 5.44 8.46 -7.12
CA MET A 42 6.24 9.03 -6.04
C MET A 42 7.36 8.06 -5.65
N PRO A 43 8.65 8.43 -5.82
CA PRO A 43 9.78 7.51 -5.63
C PRO A 43 9.80 6.79 -4.28
N ARG A 44 9.46 7.50 -3.19
CA ARG A 44 9.37 6.95 -1.83
C ARG A 44 8.36 5.80 -1.73
N TRP A 45 7.25 5.90 -2.45
CA TRP A 45 6.16 4.93 -2.42
C TRP A 45 6.38 3.83 -3.45
N TYR A 46 6.93 4.16 -4.62
CA TYR A 46 7.25 3.18 -5.66
C TYR A 46 8.25 2.12 -5.21
N SER A 47 9.27 2.50 -4.44
CA SER A 47 10.28 1.56 -3.90
C SER A 47 9.70 0.52 -2.92
N GLN A 48 8.49 0.75 -2.41
CA GLN A 48 7.79 -0.16 -1.50
C GLN A 48 6.81 -1.09 -2.23
N LEU A 49 6.70 -0.97 -3.56
CA LEU A 49 5.87 -1.83 -4.38
C LEU A 49 6.67 -3.01 -4.96
N TYR A 50 5.98 -4.13 -5.14
CA TYR A 50 6.55 -5.38 -5.66
C TYR A 50 6.04 -5.68 -7.07
N ASN A 51 6.75 -6.56 -7.78
CA ASN A 51 6.40 -7.02 -9.12
C ASN A 51 6.08 -5.85 -10.07
N TYR A 52 7.06 -4.96 -10.29
CA TYR A 52 6.92 -3.77 -11.13
C TYR A 52 5.74 -2.87 -10.75
N GLY A 53 5.47 -2.75 -9.44
CA GLY A 53 4.40 -1.90 -8.95
C GLY A 53 3.01 -2.52 -8.99
N ARG A 54 2.88 -3.84 -9.16
CA ARG A 54 1.59 -4.55 -9.21
C ARG A 54 1.13 -5.08 -7.86
N LEU A 55 2.04 -5.23 -6.90
CA LEU A 55 1.78 -5.85 -5.61
C LEU A 55 2.21 -4.92 -4.47
N MET A 56 1.47 -4.98 -3.36
CA MET A 56 1.66 -4.11 -2.18
C MET A 56 1.64 -4.94 -0.90
N LYS A 57 2.39 -4.53 0.13
CA LYS A 57 2.15 -5.03 1.49
C LYS A 57 0.97 -4.29 2.11
N ALA A 58 0.19 -4.95 2.97
CA ALA A 58 -0.93 -4.32 3.68
C ALA A 58 -0.50 -3.05 4.43
N GLU A 59 0.60 -3.11 5.19
CA GLU A 59 1.15 -1.98 5.95
C GLU A 59 1.47 -0.76 5.06
N VAL A 60 1.93 -1.00 3.84
CA VAL A 60 2.25 0.08 2.88
C VAL A 60 0.98 0.73 2.38
N VAL A 61 -0.09 -0.04 2.14
CA VAL A 61 -1.41 0.49 1.75
C VAL A 61 -1.98 1.34 2.89
N GLU A 62 -1.98 0.83 4.12
CA GLU A 62 -2.44 1.55 5.31
C GLU A 62 -1.67 2.87 5.53
N SER A 63 -0.34 2.79 5.45
CA SER A 63 0.54 3.96 5.58
C SER A 63 0.28 4.99 4.48
N TYR A 64 0.03 4.55 3.26
CA TYR A 64 -0.29 5.46 2.18
C TYR A 64 -1.67 6.09 2.35
N LEU A 65 -2.68 5.32 2.78
CA LEU A 65 -4.04 5.84 3.00
C LEU A 65 -4.07 6.92 4.08
N SER A 66 -3.32 6.75 5.17
CA SER A 66 -3.19 7.78 6.22
C SER A 66 -2.42 9.01 5.77
N TYR A 67 -1.44 8.85 4.86
CA TYR A 67 -0.66 9.95 4.31
C TYR A 67 -1.40 10.72 3.20
N ARG A 68 -2.21 10.02 2.39
CA ARG A 68 -2.84 10.55 1.18
C ARG A 68 -3.79 11.70 1.49
N GLY A 69 -3.57 12.83 0.83
CA GLY A 69 -4.39 14.04 0.98
C GLY A 69 -3.85 15.04 2.01
N SER A 70 -2.84 14.67 2.80
CA SER A 70 -2.07 15.63 3.61
C SER A 70 -1.39 16.72 2.77
N GLU A 71 -0.98 17.81 3.41
CA GLU A 71 -0.25 18.89 2.73
C GLU A 71 1.13 18.43 2.23
N GLU A 72 1.82 17.58 3.00
CA GLU A 72 3.05 16.93 2.54
C GLU A 72 2.79 16.08 1.30
N TRP A 73 1.72 15.29 1.29
CA TRP A 73 1.36 14.45 0.16
C TRP A 73 1.07 15.27 -1.09
N LYS A 74 0.34 16.39 -0.97
CA LYS A 74 0.06 17.29 -2.11
C LYS A 74 1.35 17.84 -2.69
N LYS A 75 2.30 18.26 -1.84
CA LYS A 75 3.62 18.75 -2.26
C LYS A 75 4.44 17.67 -2.95
N GLU A 76 4.51 16.46 -2.38
CA GLU A 76 5.24 15.33 -2.98
C GLU A 76 4.63 14.93 -4.32
N TYR A 77 3.31 14.78 -4.39
CA TYR A 77 2.59 14.45 -5.62
C TYR A 77 2.79 15.52 -6.71
N GLN A 78 2.75 16.80 -6.35
CA GLN A 78 3.01 17.88 -7.30
C GLN A 78 4.46 17.86 -7.81
N ARG A 79 5.44 17.63 -6.93
CA ARG A 79 6.85 17.49 -7.33
C ARG A 79 7.06 16.30 -8.27
N ALA A 80 6.39 15.19 -8.00
CA ALA A 80 6.51 13.96 -8.79
C ALA A 80 5.82 14.05 -10.16
N THR A 81 4.71 14.78 -10.27
CA THR A 81 3.84 14.73 -11.45
C THR A 81 3.73 16.04 -12.23
N GLY A 82 4.19 17.15 -11.65
CA GLY A 82 3.94 18.50 -12.15
C GLY A 82 2.49 18.97 -12.00
N LYS A 83 1.59 18.15 -11.44
CA LYS A 83 0.15 18.42 -11.35
C LYS A 83 -0.27 18.69 -9.91
N LYS A 84 -1.17 19.66 -9.72
CA LYS A 84 -1.92 19.82 -8.48
C LYS A 84 -3.14 18.90 -8.50
N LYS A 85 -3.56 18.45 -7.33
CA LYS A 85 -4.68 17.53 -7.16
C LYS A 85 -5.58 18.02 -6.03
#